data_AF-A0A2W5YTL8-F1
#
_entry.id   AF-A0A2W5YTL8-F1
#
_cell.length_a   1.000
_cell.length_b   1.000
_cell.length_c   1.000
_cell.angle_alpha   90.00
_cell.angle_beta   90.00
_cell.angle_gamma   90.00
#
_symmetry.space_group_name_H-M   'P 1'
#
loop_
_entity.id
_entity.type
_entity.pdbx_description
1 polymer ?
#
loop_
_entity_poly.entity_id
_entity_poly.type
_entity_poly.pdbx_seq_one_letter_code
_entity_poly.pdbx_strand_id
1 'polypeptide(L)'
;MCACTDASDPLLRRLRLHSGPSRAGECSYPNAVRLEPDAGETHLALARYAYHGLSDYDRARAELDLARGTLPNDVDLFYITALIDRRQGRWAEATRSFDRAIALDPRNVKVLGVAADTYRALHRYSESNRLFQRALAISPSDHNLRLTLDGVLGRGNLISPREGFAGLAARAFHGPVAARTSFTAARASVEKIVRDQPDYAPALSLLDRIDAALGQKEEALRESRRACELVPLSKDAALG
;
A
#
# COMPACT_ATOMS: atom_id res chain seq x y z
N MET A 1 9.77 -29.26 34.18
CA MET A 1 8.73 -30.30 33.98
C MET A 1 7.41 -29.61 33.70
N CYS A 2 6.98 -29.55 32.45
CA CYS A 2 5.63 -29.15 32.08
C CYS A 2 4.98 -30.40 31.47
N ALA A 3 3.89 -30.86 32.08
CA ALA A 3 3.37 -32.20 31.95
C ALA A 3 2.67 -32.41 30.60
N CYS A 4 3.10 -33.47 29.91
CA CYS A 4 2.31 -34.15 28.90
C CYS A 4 1.04 -34.69 29.58
N THR A 5 -0.15 -34.33 29.06
CA THR A 5 -1.36 -35.12 29.30
C THR A 5 -2.06 -35.37 27.97
N ASP A 6 -1.87 -36.62 27.54
CA ASP A 6 -2.77 -37.51 26.81
C ASP A 6 -3.26 -37.17 25.39
N ALA A 7 -2.82 -37.99 24.44
CA ALA A 7 -3.09 -37.92 23.00
C ALA A 7 -4.34 -38.72 22.59
N SER A 8 -5.33 -38.82 23.48
CA SER A 8 -6.46 -39.76 23.35
C SER A 8 -7.83 -39.08 23.22
N ASP A 9 -7.91 -37.75 23.13
CA ASP A 9 -9.19 -37.05 23.13
C ASP A 9 -9.83 -36.97 21.72
N PRO A 10 -10.98 -37.64 21.47
CA PRO A 10 -11.68 -37.60 20.20
C PRO A 10 -12.29 -36.22 19.87
N LEU A 11 -12.21 -35.23 20.76
CA LEU A 11 -12.70 -33.87 20.52
C LEU A 11 -11.83 -33.03 19.58
N LEU A 12 -10.59 -33.44 19.29
CA LEU A 12 -9.70 -32.74 18.34
C LEU A 12 -10.03 -33.01 16.86
N ARG A 13 -10.94 -33.94 16.55
CA ARG A 13 -11.33 -34.24 15.16
C ARG A 13 -12.28 -33.20 14.54
N ARG A 14 -12.68 -32.15 15.27
CA ARG A 14 -13.74 -31.21 14.85
C ARG A 14 -13.31 -29.76 14.62
N LEU A 15 -12.02 -29.48 14.47
CA LEU A 15 -11.56 -28.17 13.98
C LEU A 15 -10.87 -28.28 12.61
N ARG A 16 -11.64 -28.77 11.63
CA ARG A 16 -11.62 -28.19 10.29
C ARG A 16 -12.98 -27.58 10.04
N LEU A 17 -12.98 -26.45 9.33
CA LEU A 17 -14.12 -25.58 8.99
C LEU A 17 -14.41 -24.52 10.05
N HIS A 18 -13.56 -23.49 10.14
CA HIS A 18 -14.03 -22.11 10.22
C HIS A 18 -13.08 -21.24 9.41
N SER A 19 -13.56 -20.89 8.22
CA SER A 19 -13.07 -19.83 7.36
C SER A 19 -13.18 -18.49 8.11
N GLY A 20 -12.05 -17.85 8.40
CA GLY A 20 -11.98 -16.52 9.02
C GLY A 20 -10.56 -16.18 9.50
N PRO A 21 -10.12 -14.90 9.49
CA PRO A 21 -8.73 -14.52 9.71
C PRO A 21 -8.45 -14.45 11.21
N SER A 22 -8.28 -15.59 11.86
CA SER A 22 -7.97 -15.66 13.29
C SER A 22 -6.47 -15.75 13.48
N ARG A 23 -5.81 -14.62 13.77
CA ARG A 23 -4.63 -14.44 14.67
C ARG A 23 -3.61 -15.60 14.83
N ALA A 24 -3.42 -16.45 13.83
CA ALA A 24 -2.66 -17.69 13.90
C ALA A 24 -1.17 -17.46 13.57
N GLY A 25 -0.61 -16.36 14.07
CA GLY A 25 0.84 -16.18 14.14
C GLY A 25 1.48 -17.01 15.26
N GLU A 26 0.68 -17.59 16.16
CA GLU A 26 1.13 -18.16 17.43
C GLU A 26 0.73 -19.63 17.65
N CYS A 27 0.22 -20.35 16.65
CA CYS A 27 0.30 -21.81 16.69
C CYS A 27 1.74 -22.22 16.33
N SER A 28 2.59 -22.12 17.34
CA SER A 28 3.98 -22.59 17.46
C SER A 28 4.38 -23.56 16.36
N TYR A 29 5.24 -23.12 15.42
CA TYR A 29 5.84 -23.95 14.36
C TYR A 29 6.28 -25.37 14.81
N PRO A 30 6.84 -25.57 16.04
CA PRO A 30 7.11 -26.90 16.59
C PRO A 30 5.91 -27.87 16.64
N ASN A 31 4.69 -27.36 16.83
CA ASN A 31 3.48 -28.18 16.89
C ASN A 31 3.01 -28.61 15.50
N ALA A 32 3.16 -27.76 14.47
CA ALA A 32 2.83 -28.12 13.09
C ALA A 32 3.72 -29.28 12.58
N VAL A 33 5.03 -29.18 12.83
CA VAL A 33 6.01 -30.22 12.45
C VAL A 33 5.77 -31.55 13.19
N ARG A 34 5.31 -31.49 14.45
CA ARG A 34 5.01 -32.70 15.23
C ARG A 34 3.76 -33.44 14.78
N LEU A 35 2.80 -32.75 14.15
CA LEU A 35 1.51 -33.33 13.80
C LEU A 35 1.53 -33.91 12.38
N GLU A 36 2.00 -33.13 11.40
CA GLU A 36 2.06 -33.54 9.99
C GLU A 36 3.34 -32.99 9.35
N PRO A 37 4.50 -33.67 9.50
CA PRO A 37 5.79 -33.15 9.05
C PRO A 37 5.87 -32.96 7.53
N ASP A 38 5.14 -33.78 6.76
CA ASP A 38 5.17 -33.77 5.29
C ASP A 38 4.02 -32.97 4.66
N ALA A 39 3.20 -32.30 5.47
CA ALA A 39 2.10 -31.47 4.97
C ALA A 39 2.62 -30.17 4.33
N GLY A 40 1.96 -29.73 3.27
CA GLY A 40 2.31 -28.47 2.60
C GLY A 40 2.21 -27.26 3.52
N GLU A 41 1.23 -27.26 4.40
CA GLU A 41 0.99 -26.21 5.39
C GLU A 41 2.14 -26.14 6.40
N THR A 42 2.72 -27.28 6.77
CA THR A 42 3.89 -27.36 7.66
C THR A 42 5.11 -26.74 6.99
N HIS A 43 5.39 -27.11 5.74
CA HIS A 43 6.48 -26.52 4.96
C HIS A 43 6.28 -25.02 4.71
N LEU A 44 5.04 -24.58 4.43
CA LEU A 44 4.73 -23.15 4.29
C LEU A 44 4.95 -22.37 5.59
N ALA A 45 4.60 -22.97 6.73
CA ALA A 45 4.86 -22.39 8.04
C ALA A 45 6.38 -22.31 8.31
N LEU A 46 7.13 -23.37 8.04
CA LEU A 46 8.59 -23.38 8.15
C LEU A 46 9.26 -22.31 7.26
N ALA A 47 8.78 -22.15 6.03
CA ALA A 47 9.24 -21.10 5.13
C ALA A 47 9.02 -19.70 5.71
N ARG A 48 7.83 -19.45 6.29
CA ARG A 48 7.50 -18.19 6.95
C ARG A 48 8.41 -17.92 8.14
N TYR A 49 8.68 -18.94 8.96
CA TYR A 49 9.60 -18.84 10.08
C TYR A 49 11.04 -18.57 9.65
N ALA A 50 11.53 -19.28 8.63
CA ALA A 50 12.86 -19.06 8.08
C ALA A 50 13.02 -17.65 7.52
N TYR A 51 12.03 -17.14 6.79
CA TYR A 51 12.05 -15.78 6.24
C TYR A 51 11.98 -14.69 7.31
N HIS A 52 10.99 -14.74 8.23
CA HIS A 52 10.77 -13.66 9.19
C HIS A 52 11.64 -13.77 10.45
N GLY A 53 11.85 -14.98 10.95
CA GLY A 53 12.53 -15.23 12.22
C GLY A 53 14.04 -15.35 12.06
N LEU A 54 14.50 -16.06 11.02
CA LEU A 54 15.93 -16.36 10.82
C LEU A 54 16.59 -15.52 9.73
N SER A 55 15.79 -14.88 8.86
CA SER A 55 16.27 -14.26 7.62
C SER A 55 17.08 -15.22 6.72
N ASP A 56 16.83 -16.53 6.88
CA ASP A 56 17.46 -17.59 6.11
C ASP A 56 16.64 -17.82 4.84
N TYR A 57 17.00 -17.07 3.80
CA TYR A 57 16.27 -17.05 2.53
C TYR A 57 16.41 -18.34 1.73
N ASP A 58 17.54 -19.04 1.87
CA ASP A 58 17.80 -20.28 1.15
C ASP A 58 16.99 -21.42 1.76
N ARG A 59 16.95 -21.51 3.10
CA ARG A 59 16.04 -22.42 3.79
C ARG A 59 14.59 -22.10 3.49
N ALA A 60 14.21 -20.83 3.52
CA ALA A 60 12.83 -20.44 3.20
C ALA A 60 12.42 -20.89 1.79
N ARG A 61 13.33 -20.82 0.80
CA ARG A 61 13.08 -21.32 -0.56
C ARG A 61 12.91 -22.83 -0.62
N ALA A 62 13.79 -23.58 0.04
CA ALA A 62 13.69 -25.03 0.09
C ALA A 62 12.33 -25.48 0.65
N GLU A 63 11.89 -24.87 1.75
CA GLU A 63 10.58 -25.15 2.34
C GLU A 63 9.41 -24.72 1.43
N LEU A 64 9.52 -23.58 0.73
CA LEU A 64 8.50 -23.16 -0.25
C LEU A 64 8.38 -24.12 -1.43
N ASP A 65 9.49 -24.71 -1.89
CA ASP A 65 9.47 -25.66 -2.99
C ASP A 65 8.83 -26.99 -2.58
N LEU A 66 9.03 -27.43 -1.34
CA LEU A 66 8.30 -28.58 -0.76
C LEU A 66 6.80 -28.28 -0.62
N ALA A 67 6.45 -27.09 -0.10
CA ALA A 67 5.05 -26.66 0.02
C ALA A 67 4.35 -26.55 -1.34
N ARG A 68 5.08 -26.20 -2.42
CA ARG A 68 4.50 -26.03 -3.76
C ARG A 68 3.90 -27.32 -4.32
N GLY A 69 4.45 -28.49 -3.94
CA GLY A 69 3.96 -29.78 -4.42
C GLY A 69 2.53 -30.08 -3.97
N THR A 70 2.15 -29.61 -2.79
CA THR A 70 0.85 -29.90 -2.15
C THR A 70 -0.06 -28.67 -2.11
N LEU A 71 0.49 -27.45 -2.19
CA LEU A 71 -0.21 -26.17 -2.16
C LEU A 71 0.10 -25.28 -3.39
N PRO A 72 -0.12 -25.74 -4.64
CA PRO A 72 0.32 -25.02 -5.84
C PRO A 72 -0.37 -23.68 -6.10
N ASN A 73 -1.52 -23.42 -5.46
CA ASN A 73 -2.32 -22.20 -5.61
C ASN A 73 -2.50 -21.43 -4.29
N ASP A 74 -1.65 -21.69 -3.30
CA ASP A 74 -1.69 -20.93 -2.05
C ASP A 74 -1.08 -19.53 -2.22
N VAL A 75 -1.77 -18.51 -1.72
CA VAL A 75 -1.39 -17.10 -1.87
C VAL A 75 -0.09 -16.79 -1.12
N ASP A 76 0.09 -17.36 0.08
CA ASP A 76 1.24 -17.09 0.92
C ASP A 76 2.53 -17.64 0.31
N LEU A 77 2.44 -18.74 -0.46
CA LEU A 77 3.57 -19.28 -1.20
C LEU A 77 4.17 -18.25 -2.16
N PHE A 78 3.32 -17.62 -2.99
CA PHE A 78 3.76 -16.60 -3.94
C PHE A 78 4.16 -15.30 -3.22
N TYR A 79 3.45 -14.93 -2.15
CA TYR A 79 3.76 -13.75 -1.36
C TYR A 79 5.15 -13.83 -0.69
N ILE A 80 5.48 -14.94 -0.03
CA ILE A 80 6.79 -15.13 0.63
C ILE A 80 7.89 -15.26 -0.44
N THR A 81 7.64 -15.95 -1.55
CA THR A 81 8.59 -16.00 -2.69
C THR A 81 8.92 -14.60 -3.19
N ALA A 82 7.90 -13.77 -3.41
CA ALA A 82 8.07 -12.39 -3.87
C ALA A 82 8.87 -11.53 -2.89
N LEU A 83 8.63 -11.70 -1.59
CA LEU A 83 9.37 -11.01 -0.54
C LEU A 83 10.85 -11.38 -0.53
N ILE A 84 11.17 -12.67 -0.67
CA ILE A 84 12.56 -13.14 -0.75
C ILE A 84 13.24 -12.56 -1.98
N ASP A 85 12.59 -12.63 -3.15
CA ASP A 85 13.11 -12.07 -4.40
C ASP A 85 13.37 -10.56 -4.28
N ARG A 86 12.45 -9.83 -3.64
CA ARG A 86 12.60 -8.39 -3.38
C ARG A 86 13.81 -8.10 -2.50
N ARG A 87 14.04 -8.89 -1.45
CA ARG A 87 15.20 -8.73 -0.54
C ARG A 87 16.53 -9.01 -1.22
N GLN A 88 16.55 -9.94 -2.17
CA GLN A 88 17.75 -10.31 -2.93
C GLN A 88 17.93 -9.50 -4.22
N GLY A 89 17.14 -8.44 -4.43
CA GLY A 89 17.24 -7.55 -5.59
C GLY A 89 16.73 -8.15 -6.91
N ARG A 90 16.04 -9.29 -6.87
CA ARG A 90 15.42 -9.95 -8.02
C ARG A 90 14.04 -9.37 -8.29
N TRP A 91 14.03 -8.11 -8.73
CA TRP A 91 12.81 -7.31 -8.83
C TRP A 91 11.80 -7.83 -9.87
N ALA A 92 12.28 -8.41 -10.97
CA ALA A 92 11.42 -8.97 -12.02
C ALA A 92 10.69 -10.23 -11.52
N GLU A 93 11.39 -11.08 -10.80
CA GLU A 93 10.85 -12.29 -10.15
C GLU A 93 9.85 -11.92 -9.06
N ALA A 94 10.19 -10.93 -8.24
CA ALA A 94 9.33 -10.45 -7.17
C ALA A 94 7.99 -9.94 -7.71
N THR A 95 8.01 -9.12 -8.75
CA THR A 95 6.78 -8.57 -9.36
C THR A 95 5.91 -9.66 -9.99
N ARG A 96 6.49 -10.65 -10.69
CA ARG A 96 5.75 -11.81 -11.20
C ARG A 96 5.07 -12.61 -10.09
N SER A 97 5.78 -12.86 -8.99
CA SER A 97 5.23 -13.58 -7.83
C SER A 97 4.13 -12.77 -7.14
N PHE A 98 4.27 -11.45 -7.00
CA PHE A 98 3.20 -10.59 -6.50
C PHE A 98 1.97 -10.59 -7.41
N ASP A 99 2.15 -10.49 -8.73
CA ASP A 99 1.04 -10.54 -9.68
C ASP A 99 0.28 -11.86 -9.58
N ARG A 100 0.99 -12.99 -9.40
CA ARG A 100 0.36 -14.28 -9.18
C ARG A 100 -0.41 -14.34 -7.86
N ALA A 101 0.16 -13.82 -6.77
CA ALA A 101 -0.52 -13.74 -5.48
C ALA A 101 -1.81 -12.89 -5.56
N ILE A 102 -1.75 -11.75 -6.26
CA ILE A 102 -2.90 -10.86 -6.49
C ILE A 102 -3.96 -11.53 -7.36
N ALA A 103 -3.56 -12.33 -8.35
CA ALA A 103 -4.49 -13.06 -9.20
C ALA A 103 -5.24 -14.16 -8.42
N LEU A 104 -4.59 -14.79 -7.44
CA LEU A 104 -5.17 -15.82 -6.59
C LEU A 104 -6.12 -15.25 -5.53
N ASP A 105 -5.74 -14.15 -4.87
CA ASP A 105 -6.62 -13.41 -3.97
C ASP A 105 -6.59 -11.89 -4.27
N PRO A 106 -7.52 -11.42 -5.12
CA PRO A 106 -7.59 -10.02 -5.50
C PRO A 106 -7.99 -9.06 -4.38
N ARG A 107 -8.44 -9.57 -3.22
CA ARG A 107 -8.91 -8.76 -2.09
C ARG A 107 -7.96 -8.80 -0.89
N ASN A 108 -6.81 -9.46 -1.03
CA ASN A 108 -5.81 -9.51 0.03
C ASN A 108 -5.10 -8.16 0.20
N VAL A 109 -5.58 -7.36 1.15
CA VAL A 109 -5.08 -6.02 1.44
C VAL A 109 -3.57 -6.00 1.74
N LYS A 110 -3.07 -7.02 2.45
CA LYS A 110 -1.64 -7.16 2.77
C LYS A 110 -0.80 -7.35 1.51
N VAL A 111 -1.20 -8.26 0.62
CA VAL A 111 -0.49 -8.50 -0.65
C VAL A 111 -0.54 -7.24 -1.53
N LEU A 112 -1.72 -6.61 -1.64
CA LEU A 112 -1.89 -5.38 -2.43
C LEU A 112 -0.97 -4.25 -1.96
N GLY A 113 -0.91 -3.98 -0.64
CA GLY A 113 -0.06 -2.93 -0.09
C GLY A 113 1.44 -3.19 -0.32
N VAL A 114 1.90 -4.41 -0.06
CA VAL A 114 3.32 -4.78 -0.22
C VAL A 114 3.74 -4.80 -1.70
N ALA A 115 2.87 -5.28 -2.60
CA ALA A 115 3.09 -5.22 -4.03
C ALA A 115 3.13 -3.76 -4.53
N ALA A 116 2.22 -2.92 -4.06
CA ALA A 116 2.21 -1.49 -4.39
C ALA A 116 3.52 -0.80 -3.99
N ASP A 117 4.00 -1.02 -2.76
CA ASP A 117 5.31 -0.53 -2.32
C ASP A 117 6.47 -1.03 -3.18
N THR A 118 6.39 -2.29 -3.63
CA THR A 118 7.39 -2.87 -4.52
C THR A 118 7.39 -2.17 -5.88
N TYR A 119 6.21 -1.92 -6.45
CA TYR A 119 6.08 -1.17 -7.70
C TYR A 119 6.55 0.27 -7.56
N ARG A 120 6.31 0.91 -6.42
CA ARG A 120 6.82 2.25 -6.11
C ARG A 120 8.35 2.29 -6.06
N ALA A 121 8.99 1.30 -5.44
CA ALA A 121 10.45 1.20 -5.41
C ALA A 121 11.07 1.04 -6.81
N LEU A 122 10.29 0.52 -7.77
CA LEU A 122 10.66 0.39 -9.18
C LEU A 122 10.25 1.58 -10.05
N HIS A 123 9.79 2.68 -9.44
CA HIS A 123 9.26 3.87 -10.13
C HIS A 123 8.03 3.59 -11.02
N ARG A 124 7.35 2.45 -10.80
CA ARG A 124 6.10 2.06 -11.48
C ARG A 124 4.90 2.62 -10.73
N TYR A 125 4.82 3.96 -10.69
CA TYR A 125 3.86 4.69 -9.87
C TYR A 125 2.40 4.42 -10.26
N SER A 126 2.13 4.21 -11.56
CA SER A 126 0.77 4.00 -12.05
C SER A 126 0.16 2.70 -11.50
N GLU A 127 0.95 1.62 -11.50
CA GLU A 127 0.54 0.32 -10.96
C GLU A 127 0.46 0.35 -9.44
N SER A 128 1.44 0.97 -8.76
CA SER A 128 1.41 1.18 -7.31
C SER A 128 0.11 1.88 -6.87
N ASN A 129 -0.27 2.97 -7.55
CA ASN A 129 -1.46 3.74 -7.20
C ASN A 129 -2.75 2.92 -7.35
N ARG A 130 -2.87 2.14 -8.43
CA ARG A 130 -4.04 1.27 -8.64
C ARG A 130 -4.18 0.23 -7.52
N LEU A 131 -3.06 -0.33 -7.06
CA LEU A 131 -3.09 -1.33 -5.98
C LEU A 131 -3.42 -0.71 -4.62
N PHE A 132 -2.87 0.46 -4.27
CA PHE A 132 -3.26 1.16 -3.04
C PHE A 132 -4.72 1.61 -3.05
N GLN A 133 -5.23 2.10 -4.19
CA GLN A 133 -6.66 2.44 -4.32
C GLN A 133 -7.56 1.23 -4.12
N ARG A 134 -7.20 0.07 -4.68
CA ARG A 134 -7.92 -1.19 -4.44
C ARG A 134 -7.87 -1.59 -2.97
N ALA A 135 -6.71 -1.50 -2.33
CA ALA A 135 -6.54 -1.82 -0.91
C ALA A 135 -7.43 -0.93 -0.02
N LEU A 136 -7.47 0.38 -0.30
CA LEU A 136 -8.31 1.33 0.42
C LEU A 136 -9.81 1.10 0.17
N ALA A 137 -10.21 0.71 -1.05
CA ALA A 137 -11.59 0.37 -1.34
C ALA A 137 -12.07 -0.87 -0.56
N ILE A 138 -11.16 -1.78 -0.20
CA ILE A 138 -11.46 -2.97 0.62
C ILE A 138 -11.45 -2.64 2.11
N SER A 139 -10.51 -1.80 2.56
CA SER A 139 -10.38 -1.37 3.97
C SER A 139 -10.33 0.16 4.08
N PRO A 140 -11.49 0.85 3.97
CA PRO A 140 -11.53 2.31 3.96
C PRO A 140 -11.08 2.97 5.27
N SER A 141 -11.17 2.24 6.38
CA SER A 141 -10.77 2.70 7.73
C SER A 141 -9.30 2.45 8.07
N ASP A 142 -8.52 1.82 7.18
CA ASP A 142 -7.10 1.59 7.42
C ASP A 142 -6.33 2.90 7.28
N HIS A 143 -5.99 3.47 8.44
CA HIS A 143 -5.27 4.73 8.54
C HIS A 143 -3.89 4.67 7.87
N ASN A 144 -3.18 3.54 7.93
CA ASN A 144 -1.85 3.41 7.35
C ASN A 144 -1.89 3.36 5.82
N LEU A 145 -2.89 2.66 5.25
CA LEU A 145 -3.10 2.68 3.80
C LEU A 145 -3.49 4.07 3.31
N ARG A 146 -4.29 4.80 4.09
CA ARG A 146 -4.65 6.17 3.78
C ARG A 146 -3.43 7.10 3.77
N LEU A 147 -2.61 7.08 4.83
CA LEU A 147 -1.36 7.85 4.88
C LEU A 147 -0.40 7.49 3.75
N THR A 148 -0.28 6.20 3.44
CA THR A 148 0.58 5.73 2.36
C THR A 148 0.08 6.23 1.01
N LEU A 149 -1.22 6.11 0.72
CA LEU A 149 -1.82 6.65 -0.49
C LEU A 149 -1.72 8.18 -0.55
N ASP A 150 -1.85 8.87 0.58
CA ASP A 150 -1.69 10.32 0.66
C ASP A 150 -0.24 10.75 0.37
N GLY A 151 0.75 9.96 0.80
CA GLY A 151 2.15 10.15 0.42
C GLY A 151 2.45 9.77 -1.04
N VAL A 152 1.86 8.70 -1.57
CA VAL A 152 2.10 8.18 -2.92
C VAL A 152 1.38 9.00 -4.00
N LEU A 153 0.15 9.43 -3.74
CA LEU A 153 -0.63 10.31 -4.61
C LEU A 153 -0.26 11.78 -4.42
N GLY A 154 0.57 12.15 -3.45
CA GLY A 154 0.84 13.55 -3.15
C GLY A 154 -0.36 14.29 -2.57
N ARG A 155 -1.28 13.60 -1.87
CA ARG A 155 -2.31 14.28 -1.07
C ARG A 155 -1.72 14.98 0.16
N GLY A 156 -0.56 14.52 0.65
CA GLY A 156 0.28 15.22 1.63
C GLY A 156 1.43 16.03 1.02
N ASN A 157 1.64 15.94 -0.29
CA ASN A 157 2.67 16.68 -1.03
C ASN A 157 2.05 17.15 -2.35
N LEU A 158 1.44 18.34 -2.32
CA LEU A 158 0.94 19.10 -3.47
C LEU A 158 1.06 18.37 -4.82
N ILE A 159 -0.05 17.85 -5.34
CA ILE A 159 -0.16 17.49 -6.76
C ILE A 159 -0.11 18.77 -7.59
N SER A 160 1.03 19.46 -7.61
CA SER A 160 1.24 20.59 -8.50
C SER A 160 1.31 20.02 -9.91
N PRO A 161 0.43 20.45 -10.84
CA PRO A 161 0.53 20.04 -12.23
C PRO A 161 1.87 20.55 -12.79
N ARG A 162 2.38 19.94 -13.86
CA ARG A 162 3.65 20.32 -14.49
C ARG A 162 3.69 21.83 -14.78
N GLU A 163 2.56 22.38 -15.17
CA GLU A 163 2.32 23.78 -15.47
C GLU A 163 2.51 24.68 -14.23
N GLY A 164 2.20 24.18 -13.04
CA GLY A 164 2.45 24.88 -11.77
C GLY A 164 3.95 25.02 -11.48
N PHE A 165 4.73 23.96 -11.75
CA PHE A 165 6.20 24.03 -11.68
C PHE A 165 6.78 24.94 -12.77
N ALA A 166 6.22 24.89 -13.98
CA ALA A 166 6.60 25.78 -15.07
C ALA A 166 6.30 27.24 -14.73
N GLY A 167 5.19 27.54 -14.05
CA GLY A 167 4.86 28.89 -13.59
C GLY A 167 5.84 29.42 -12.54
N LEU A 168 6.25 28.58 -11.59
CA LEU A 168 7.28 28.94 -10.61
C LEU A 168 8.64 29.18 -11.28
N ALA A 169 9.06 28.31 -12.19
CA ALA A 169 10.30 28.47 -12.95
C ALA A 169 10.26 29.71 -13.84
N ALA A 170 9.15 29.96 -14.54
CA ALA A 170 8.99 31.13 -15.37
C ALA A 170 8.97 32.44 -14.57
N ARG A 171 8.40 32.42 -13.35
CA ARG A 171 8.49 33.57 -12.44
C ARG A 171 9.93 33.87 -12.02
N ALA A 172 10.76 32.83 -11.87
CA ALA A 172 12.17 32.97 -11.51
C ALA A 172 13.08 33.35 -12.69
N PHE A 173 12.80 32.85 -13.90
CA PHE A 173 13.77 32.88 -15.01
C PHE A 173 13.24 33.48 -16.33
N HIS A 174 11.93 33.59 -16.53
CA HIS A 174 11.33 33.89 -17.84
C HIS A 174 10.32 35.05 -17.83
N GLY A 175 10.22 35.78 -16.71
CA GLY A 175 9.42 36.98 -16.59
C GLY A 175 7.92 36.74 -16.31
N PRO A 176 7.18 37.82 -15.97
CA PRO A 176 5.83 37.72 -15.44
C PRO A 176 4.80 37.21 -16.45
N VAL A 177 5.00 37.44 -17.75
CA VAL A 177 4.08 36.98 -18.80
C VAL A 177 4.12 35.45 -18.93
N ALA A 178 5.31 34.86 -19.04
CA ALA A 178 5.48 33.40 -19.12
C ALA A 178 5.01 32.69 -17.85
N ALA A 179 5.23 33.31 -16.68
CA ALA A 179 4.69 32.83 -15.41
C ALA A 179 3.16 32.81 -15.43
N ARG A 180 2.53 33.91 -15.87
CA ARG A 180 1.07 34.03 -15.93
C ARG A 180 0.46 32.98 -16.86
N THR A 181 1.01 32.80 -18.07
CA THR A 181 0.56 31.75 -19.01
C THR A 181 0.59 30.36 -18.38
N SER A 182 1.68 30.03 -17.69
CA SER A 182 1.86 28.72 -17.06
C SER A 182 0.93 28.51 -15.87
N PHE A 183 0.75 29.53 -15.02
CA PHE A 183 -0.21 29.47 -13.92
C PHE A 183 -1.65 29.40 -14.41
N THR A 184 -2.02 30.07 -15.50
CA THR A 184 -3.36 29.93 -16.10
C THR A 184 -3.61 28.50 -16.60
N ALA A 185 -2.61 27.87 -17.23
CA ALA A 185 -2.73 26.46 -17.64
C ALA A 185 -2.82 25.51 -16.42
N ALA A 186 -2.03 25.77 -15.38
CA ALA A 186 -2.09 25.03 -14.12
C ALA A 186 -3.48 25.14 -13.47
N ARG A 187 -4.04 26.35 -13.45
CA ARG A 187 -5.37 26.64 -12.91
C ARG A 187 -6.43 25.76 -13.56
N ALA A 188 -6.48 25.71 -14.89
CA ALA A 188 -7.47 24.91 -15.63
C ALA A 188 -7.41 23.42 -15.27
N SER A 189 -6.20 22.87 -15.07
CA SER A 189 -6.00 21.49 -14.65
C SER A 189 -6.51 21.23 -13.23
N VAL A 190 -6.20 22.14 -12.30
CA VAL A 190 -6.61 22.01 -10.89
C VAL A 190 -8.11 22.25 -10.72
N GLU A 191 -8.70 23.20 -11.44
CA GLU A 191 -10.14 23.41 -11.46
C GLU A 191 -10.91 22.15 -11.87
N LYS A 192 -10.39 21.37 -12.82
CA LYS A 192 -11.02 20.10 -13.19
C LYS A 192 -11.07 19.15 -12.00
N ILE A 193 -9.97 19.06 -11.24
CA ILE A 193 -9.89 18.23 -10.03
C ILE A 193 -10.88 18.71 -8.97
N VAL A 194 -11.00 20.03 -8.75
CA VAL A 194 -11.96 20.61 -7.80
C VAL A 194 -13.40 20.37 -8.25
N ARG A 195 -13.70 20.45 -9.55
CA ARG A 195 -15.03 20.09 -10.08
C ARG A 195 -15.36 18.62 -9.85
N ASP A 196 -14.39 17.73 -10.08
CA ASP A 196 -14.57 16.29 -9.91
C ASP A 196 -14.60 15.88 -8.42
N GLN A 197 -13.91 16.64 -7.55
CA GLN A 197 -13.78 16.40 -6.11
C GLN A 197 -13.88 17.73 -5.32
N PRO A 198 -15.09 18.27 -5.09
CA PRO A 198 -15.29 19.58 -4.46
C PRO A 198 -14.78 19.71 -3.03
N ASP A 199 -14.71 18.59 -2.31
CA ASP A 199 -14.28 18.54 -0.90
C ASP A 199 -12.82 18.07 -0.74
N TYR A 200 -12.02 18.10 -1.82
CA TYR A 200 -10.61 17.74 -1.77
C TYR A 200 -9.74 18.95 -1.40
N ALA A 201 -9.55 19.16 -0.09
CA ALA A 201 -8.84 20.30 0.47
C ALA A 201 -7.44 20.57 -0.15
N PRO A 202 -6.58 19.57 -0.45
CA PRO A 202 -5.31 19.83 -1.12
C PRO A 202 -5.43 20.45 -2.51
N ALA A 203 -6.47 20.13 -3.29
CA ALA A 203 -6.69 20.78 -4.58
C ALA A 203 -7.16 22.22 -4.41
N LEU A 204 -8.01 22.51 -3.41
CA LEU A 204 -8.42 23.87 -3.06
C LEU A 204 -7.22 24.71 -2.59
N SER A 205 -6.32 24.16 -1.76
CA SER A 205 -5.09 24.84 -1.33
C SER A 205 -4.06 25.04 -2.45
N LEU A 206 -4.13 24.25 -3.52
CA LEU A 206 -3.31 24.45 -4.70
C LEU A 206 -3.91 25.49 -5.64
N LEU A 207 -5.24 25.48 -5.81
CA LEU A 207 -5.96 26.49 -6.58
C LEU A 207 -5.75 27.87 -5.95
N ASP A 208 -5.84 27.97 -4.61
CA ASP A 208 -5.58 29.20 -3.85
C ASP A 208 -4.21 29.79 -4.15
N ARG A 209 -3.15 28.96 -4.14
CA ARG A 209 -1.79 29.43 -4.44
C ARG A 209 -1.59 29.81 -5.90
N ILE A 210 -2.27 29.14 -6.82
CA ILE A 210 -2.24 29.49 -8.25
C ILE A 210 -2.96 30.83 -8.47
N ASP A 211 -4.12 31.02 -7.86
CA ASP A 211 -4.92 32.24 -7.98
C ASP A 211 -4.21 33.42 -7.30
N ALA A 212 -3.56 33.20 -6.15
CA ALA A 212 -2.65 34.15 -5.54
C ALA A 212 -1.48 34.53 -6.47
N ALA A 213 -0.88 33.55 -7.18
CA ALA A 213 0.18 33.80 -8.14
C ALA A 213 -0.29 34.55 -9.40
N LEU A 214 -1.56 34.43 -9.76
CA LEU A 214 -2.21 35.17 -10.85
C LEU A 214 -2.72 36.56 -10.43
N GLY A 215 -2.72 36.87 -9.13
CA GLY A 215 -3.27 38.10 -8.57
C GLY A 215 -4.79 38.09 -8.36
N GLN A 216 -5.43 36.92 -8.45
CA GLN A 216 -6.86 36.68 -8.24
C GLN A 216 -7.15 36.50 -6.75
N LYS A 217 -7.09 37.62 -6.01
CA LYS A 217 -7.15 37.60 -4.53
C LYS A 217 -8.48 37.11 -3.98
N GLU A 218 -9.59 37.39 -4.66
CA GLU A 218 -10.92 37.03 -4.17
C GLU A 218 -11.16 35.53 -4.29
N GLU A 219 -10.75 34.93 -5.41
CA GLU A 219 -10.79 33.49 -5.66
C GLU A 219 -9.95 32.73 -4.62
N ALA A 220 -8.69 33.16 -4.45
CA ALA A 220 -7.76 32.58 -3.49
C ALA A 220 -8.36 32.56 -2.06
N LEU A 221 -8.91 33.70 -1.61
CA LEU A 221 -9.54 33.78 -0.29
C LEU A 221 -10.78 32.90 -0.13
N ARG A 222 -11.54 32.63 -1.21
CA ARG A 222 -12.69 31.71 -1.15
C ARG A 222 -12.21 30.27 -1.00
N GLU A 223 -11.24 29.87 -1.80
CA GLU A 223 -10.69 28.52 -1.81
C GLU A 223 -9.94 28.21 -0.52
N SER A 224 -9.18 29.17 0.00
CA SER A 224 -8.49 29.08 1.28
C SER A 224 -9.46 28.88 2.44
N ARG A 225 -10.56 29.65 2.50
CA ARG A 225 -11.61 29.45 3.52
C ARG A 225 -12.24 28.06 3.40
N ARG A 226 -12.56 27.63 2.19
CA ARG A 226 -13.16 26.32 1.95
C ARG A 226 -12.23 25.18 2.36
N ALA A 227 -10.94 25.29 2.08
CA ALA A 227 -9.94 24.31 2.52
C ALA A 227 -9.86 24.24 4.06
N CYS A 228 -9.87 25.39 4.74
CA CYS A 228 -9.88 25.46 6.22
C CYS A 228 -11.18 24.92 6.84
N GLU A 229 -12.33 25.04 6.17
CA GLU A 229 -13.59 24.41 6.62
C GLU A 229 -13.50 22.88 6.57
N LEU A 230 -12.88 22.35 5.50
CA LEU A 230 -12.73 20.90 5.28
C LEU A 230 -11.66 20.29 6.20
N VAL A 231 -10.61 21.04 6.48
CA VAL A 231 -9.51 20.65 7.38
C VAL A 231 -9.29 21.77 8.41
N PRO A 232 -10.16 21.88 9.43
CA PRO A 232 -9.98 22.86 10.49
C PRO A 232 -8.66 22.63 11.22
N LEU A 233 -7.99 23.70 11.67
CA LEU A 233 -6.76 23.61 12.48
C LEU A 233 -6.92 22.72 13.73
N SER A 234 -8.14 22.57 14.26
CA SER A 234 -8.43 21.62 15.36
C SER A 234 -8.39 20.15 14.95
N LYS A 235 -8.32 19.86 13.65
CA LYS A 235 -8.14 18.53 13.03
C LYS A 235 -6.82 18.40 12.26
N ASP A 236 -6.06 19.51 12.10
CA ASP A 236 -4.79 19.59 11.37
C ASP A 236 -3.60 19.78 12.32
N ALA A 237 -3.61 19.02 13.41
CA ALA A 237 -2.33 18.53 13.91
C ALA A 237 -2.04 17.25 13.13
N ALA A 238 -0.78 16.89 12.92
CA ALA A 238 -0.39 15.56 12.48
C ALA A 238 -0.80 14.43 13.49
N LEU A 239 -1.85 14.62 14.29
CA LEU A 239 -2.24 13.97 15.53
C LEU A 239 -3.77 14.05 15.67
N GLY A 240 -4.43 12.90 15.52
CA GLY A 240 -5.28 12.46 16.61
C GLY A 240 -4.38 11.77 17.61
#